data_AF-A0A8I6RSQ6-F1
#
_entry.id   AF-A0A8I6RSQ6-F1
#
_cell.length_a   1.000
_cell.length_b   1.000
_cell.length_c   1.000
_cell.angle_alpha   90.00
_cell.angle_beta   90.00
_cell.angle_gamma   90.00
#
_symmetry.space_group_name_H-M   'P 1'
#
loop_
_entity.id
_entity.type
_entity.pdbx_description
1 polymer ?
#
loop_
_entity_poly.entity_id
_entity_poly.type
_entity_poly.pdbx_seq_one_letter_code
_entity_poly.pdbx_strand_id
1 'polypeptide(L)'
;MDKSIIDMPGELVFQSFSTEVGSIPVNVDEHPQRAGPTEGVESSPEPKVSVWQLEFYKKLFDVDTEEVLHRLRWSFVPYGNFLQTCVKDKPDLYGPFWISMTLIFSMTITGNIADYFQSSLGEDRHWKYNFHTVTTIAMVIFFYSWLLPCVIWAFLHWYGSSLEKLKLMQIISLYGYCLFIFVPLSALWLIPKQWFQWIITMSAATASGLVLMKAMFPVFTKKMYPVLFLLFFLHLCVASVFMLKFVKVSTVYQEPIASHNNSSLSG
;
A
#
# COMPACT_ATOMS: atom_id res chain seq x y z
N MET A 1 -9.81 48.44 54.06
CA MET A 1 -9.99 48.74 52.62
C MET A 1 -8.61 48.68 51.99
N ASP A 2 -7.97 47.52 52.04
CA ASP A 2 -8.11 46.39 51.11
C ASP A 2 -7.69 46.76 49.68
N LYS A 3 -6.48 46.34 49.30
CA LYS A 3 -5.90 46.47 47.97
C LYS A 3 -5.76 45.05 47.41
N SER A 4 -6.83 44.55 46.80
CA SER A 4 -6.83 43.29 46.06
C SER A 4 -6.16 43.49 44.70
N ILE A 5 -4.91 43.07 44.61
CA ILE A 5 -4.18 42.82 43.35
C ILE A 5 -4.81 41.60 42.69
N ILE A 6 -5.05 41.72 41.39
CA ILE A 6 -5.62 40.70 40.51
C ILE A 6 -4.63 39.54 40.41
N ASP A 7 -5.00 38.40 40.99
CA ASP A 7 -4.24 37.15 40.93
C ASP A 7 -4.74 36.35 39.71
N MET A 8 -3.86 36.06 38.74
CA MET A 8 -4.18 35.23 37.59
C MET A 8 -4.08 33.75 37.98
N PRO A 9 -5.07 32.90 37.68
CA PRO A 9 -5.01 31.50 38.04
C PRO A 9 -4.00 30.74 37.18
N GLY A 10 -2.99 30.19 37.87
CA GLY A 10 -2.52 28.81 37.74
C GLY A 10 -1.98 28.35 36.39
N GLU A 11 -0.65 28.21 36.32
CA GLU A 11 0.02 27.33 35.37
C GLU A 11 -0.65 25.94 35.30
N LEU A 12 -0.88 25.47 34.08
CA LEU A 12 -1.29 24.10 33.80
C LEU A 12 -0.13 23.15 34.13
N VAL A 13 -0.17 22.56 35.32
CA VAL A 13 0.73 21.49 35.74
C VAL A 13 0.40 20.22 34.95
N PHE A 14 1.27 19.88 34.00
CA PHE A 14 1.25 18.57 33.34
C PHE A 14 1.68 17.50 34.34
N GLN A 15 0.77 16.55 34.60
CA GLN A 15 1.00 15.41 35.49
C GLN A 15 2.03 14.48 34.83
N SER A 16 3.29 14.57 35.23
CA SER A 16 4.32 13.59 34.87
C SER A 16 4.00 12.28 35.60
N PHE A 17 3.72 11.23 34.83
CA PHE A 17 3.51 9.90 35.39
C PHE A 17 4.89 9.36 35.80
N SER A 18 5.27 9.58 37.06
CA SER A 18 6.47 9.00 37.66
C SER A 18 6.29 7.49 37.79
N THR A 19 7.20 6.73 37.20
CA THR A 19 7.37 5.29 37.40
C THR A 19 7.59 5.00 38.89
N GLU A 20 6.59 4.44 39.58
CA GLU A 20 6.78 3.82 40.89
C GLU A 20 7.68 2.57 40.72
N VAL A 21 8.97 2.72 41.02
CA VAL A 21 9.84 1.58 41.32
C VAL A 21 9.72 1.33 42.82
N GLY A 22 8.96 0.29 43.19
CA GLY A 22 8.85 -0.18 44.56
C GLY A 22 10.21 -0.56 45.13
N SER A 23 10.61 0.11 46.20
CA SER A 23 11.80 -0.16 47.00
C SER A 23 11.65 -1.44 47.82
N ILE A 24 12.52 -2.43 47.61
CA ILE A 24 12.74 -3.54 48.55
C ILE A 24 14.04 -3.26 49.33
N PRO A 25 14.06 -3.39 50.67
CA PRO A 25 15.25 -3.06 51.45
C PRO A 25 16.37 -4.08 51.21
N VAL A 26 17.56 -3.57 50.92
CA VAL A 26 18.80 -4.34 50.77
C VAL A 26 19.35 -4.65 52.16
N ASN A 27 19.34 -5.92 52.56
CA ASN A 27 20.17 -6.41 53.66
C ASN A 27 21.50 -6.91 53.08
N VAL A 28 22.61 -6.29 53.48
CA VAL A 28 23.96 -6.65 53.05
C VAL A 28 24.55 -7.59 54.10
N ASP A 29 24.62 -8.88 53.78
CA ASP A 29 25.55 -9.81 54.42
C ASP A 29 26.36 -10.51 53.32
N GLU A 30 27.67 -10.30 53.37
CA GLU A 30 28.66 -10.70 52.37
C GLU A 30 29.27 -12.07 52.71
N HIS A 31 29.12 -13.08 51.85
CA HIS A 31 30.12 -14.16 51.72
C HIS A 31 30.09 -14.80 50.32
N PRO A 32 31.24 -15.09 49.68
CA PRO A 32 31.29 -15.41 48.26
C PRO A 32 31.34 -16.93 48.02
N GLN A 33 30.45 -17.47 47.17
CA GLN A 33 30.69 -18.80 46.59
C GLN A 33 29.94 -19.08 45.28
N ARG A 34 30.75 -19.18 44.22
CA ARG A 34 30.74 -20.20 43.15
C ARG A 34 29.67 -20.12 42.04
N ALA A 35 30.17 -20.01 40.81
CA ALA A 35 29.47 -20.05 39.54
C ALA A 35 28.60 -21.31 39.34
N GLY A 36 27.40 -21.10 38.78
CA GLY A 36 26.48 -22.10 38.24
C GLY A 36 25.72 -21.51 37.03
N PRO A 37 25.19 -22.36 36.13
CA PRO A 37 24.92 -21.99 34.74
C PRO A 37 23.63 -21.18 34.56
N THR A 38 23.66 -20.28 33.57
CA THR A 38 22.54 -19.50 33.05
C THR A 38 21.33 -20.37 32.71
N GLU A 39 20.28 -20.26 33.52
CA GLU A 39 18.94 -20.74 33.19
C GLU A 39 18.31 -19.84 32.12
N GLY A 40 17.70 -20.47 31.12
CA GLY A 40 17.06 -19.81 30.00
C GLY A 40 15.86 -18.97 30.44
N VAL A 41 15.76 -17.76 29.90
CA VAL A 41 14.58 -16.93 29.99
C VAL A 41 13.46 -17.60 29.20
N GLU A 42 12.55 -18.29 29.89
CA GLU A 42 11.25 -18.69 29.34
C GLU A 42 10.45 -17.41 29.03
N SER A 43 10.30 -17.13 27.74
CA SER A 43 9.41 -16.07 27.26
C SER A 43 7.96 -16.48 27.56
N SER A 44 7.36 -15.81 28.54
CA SER A 44 5.91 -15.93 28.79
C SER A 44 5.15 -15.61 27.49
N PRO A 45 4.12 -16.40 27.11
CA PRO A 45 3.37 -16.15 25.90
C PRO A 45 2.64 -14.80 26.03
N GLU A 46 2.97 -13.86 25.15
CA GLU A 46 2.29 -12.56 25.11
C GLU A 46 0.76 -12.76 25.01
N PRO A 47 -0.03 -11.99 25.77
CA PRO A 47 -1.48 -12.11 25.74
C PRO A 47 -2.01 -11.90 24.31
N LYS A 48 -2.94 -12.77 23.88
CA LYS A 48 -3.60 -12.64 22.57
C LYS A 48 -4.45 -11.36 22.55
N VAL A 49 -3.89 -10.30 21.97
CA VAL A 49 -4.54 -9.00 21.79
C VAL A 49 -5.72 -9.16 20.81
N SER A 50 -6.87 -8.58 21.16
CA SER A 50 -8.07 -8.64 20.33
C SER A 50 -7.94 -7.71 19.12
N VAL A 51 -8.54 -8.06 17.98
CA VAL A 51 -8.52 -7.26 16.73
C VAL A 51 -9.15 -5.87 16.90
N TRP A 52 -9.94 -5.65 17.95
CA TRP A 52 -10.59 -4.37 18.25
C TRP A 52 -9.72 -3.42 19.09
N GLN A 53 -8.58 -3.90 19.58
CA GLN A 53 -7.68 -3.10 20.41
C GLN A 53 -6.66 -2.38 19.53
N LEU A 54 -6.39 -1.11 19.83
CA LEU A 54 -5.39 -0.31 19.13
C LEU A 54 -4.00 -0.97 19.14
N GLU A 55 -3.66 -1.66 20.23
CA GLU A 55 -2.40 -2.40 20.40
C GLU A 55 -2.18 -3.45 19.29
N PHE A 56 -3.25 -4.06 18.78
CA PHE A 56 -3.16 -4.99 17.66
C PHE A 56 -2.68 -4.29 16.38
N TYR A 57 -3.21 -3.10 16.10
CA TYR A 57 -2.85 -2.32 14.92
C TYR A 57 -1.48 -1.66 15.06
N LYS A 58 -1.09 -1.20 16.25
CA LYS A 58 0.26 -0.65 16.50
C LYS A 58 1.35 -1.61 16.01
N LYS A 59 1.22 -2.89 16.34
CA LYS A 59 2.16 -3.95 15.90
C LYS A 59 2.23 -4.11 14.36
N LEU A 60 1.18 -3.78 13.63
CA LEU A 60 1.15 -3.84 12.15
C LEU A 60 1.79 -2.62 11.47
N PHE A 61 2.04 -1.55 12.22
CA PHE A 61 2.73 -0.33 11.77
C PHE A 61 4.14 -0.19 12.37
N ASP A 62 4.50 -1.07 13.30
CA ASP A 62 5.84 -1.16 13.89
C ASP A 62 6.80 -1.90 12.96
N VAL A 63 7.30 -1.18 11.96
CA VAL A 63 8.21 -1.69 10.94
C VAL A 63 9.45 -0.83 10.81
N ASP A 64 10.59 -1.49 10.58
CA ASP A 64 11.86 -0.79 10.34
C ASP A 64 12.02 -0.45 8.85
N THR A 65 12.78 0.61 8.58
CA THR A 65 13.10 1.03 7.19
C THR A 65 13.74 -0.10 6.38
N GLU A 66 14.64 -0.87 6.98
CA GLU A 66 15.31 -2.00 6.34
C GLU A 66 14.32 -3.12 5.98
N GLU A 67 13.32 -3.39 6.84
CA GLU A 67 12.26 -4.36 6.55
C GLU A 67 11.45 -3.92 5.32
N VAL A 68 11.10 -2.63 5.26
CA VAL A 68 10.36 -2.07 4.13
C VAL A 68 11.19 -2.14 2.85
N LEU A 69 12.45 -1.68 2.86
CA LEU A 69 13.34 -1.72 1.69
C LEU A 69 13.57 -3.14 1.19
N HIS A 70 13.78 -4.09 2.10
CA HIS A 70 13.89 -5.50 1.76
C HIS A 70 12.63 -5.99 1.04
N ARG A 71 11.43 -5.72 1.58
CA ARG A 71 10.15 -6.10 0.96
C ARG A 71 9.97 -5.47 -0.42
N LEU A 72 10.30 -4.19 -0.58
CA LEU A 72 10.24 -3.49 -1.85
C LEU A 72 11.14 -4.16 -2.90
N ARG A 73 12.38 -4.51 -2.54
CA ARG A 73 13.32 -5.19 -3.45
C ARG A 73 12.77 -6.54 -3.94
N TRP A 74 12.20 -7.35 -3.04
CA TRP A 74 11.60 -8.64 -3.42
C TRP A 74 10.28 -8.50 -4.17
N SER A 75 9.54 -7.41 -3.96
CA SER A 75 8.33 -7.11 -4.74
C SER A 75 8.63 -6.77 -6.21
N PHE A 76 9.84 -6.30 -6.51
CA PHE A 76 10.30 -6.00 -7.87
C PHE A 76 10.83 -7.21 -8.63
N VAL A 77 11.40 -8.18 -7.92
CA VAL A 77 12.17 -9.25 -8.50
C VAL A 77 11.41 -10.56 -8.31
N PRO A 78 10.91 -11.23 -9.37
CA PRO A 78 10.16 -12.49 -9.26
C PRO A 78 11.08 -13.70 -9.01
N TYR A 79 12.18 -13.51 -8.26
CA TYR A 79 13.00 -14.59 -7.73
C TYR A 79 12.47 -14.94 -6.34
N GLY A 80 12.31 -16.23 -6.04
CA GLY A 80 11.81 -16.70 -4.75
C GLY A 80 10.29 -16.53 -4.52
N ASN A 81 9.84 -16.88 -3.32
CA ASN A 81 8.44 -16.78 -2.90
C ASN A 81 8.30 -15.62 -1.90
N PHE A 82 7.92 -14.44 -2.41
CA PHE A 82 7.83 -13.21 -1.61
C PHE A 82 6.93 -13.34 -0.37
N LEU A 83 5.79 -14.04 -0.50
CA LEU A 83 4.92 -14.32 0.65
C LEU A 83 5.65 -15.11 1.73
N GLN A 84 6.28 -16.22 1.36
CA GLN A 84 6.97 -17.11 2.30
C GLN A 84 8.19 -16.45 2.95
N THR A 85 8.94 -15.64 2.19
CA THR A 85 10.23 -15.09 2.64
C THR A 85 10.10 -13.76 3.37
N CYS A 86 9.10 -12.92 3.05
CA CYS A 86 9.09 -11.53 3.51
C CYS A 86 7.83 -11.11 4.28
N VAL A 87 6.71 -11.80 4.06
CA VAL A 87 5.39 -11.37 4.55
C VAL A 87 4.81 -12.33 5.61
N LYS A 88 5.14 -13.62 5.53
CA LYS A 88 4.57 -14.66 6.38
C LYS A 88 4.86 -14.43 7.87
N ASP A 89 6.07 -14.04 8.21
CA ASP A 89 6.53 -14.00 9.61
C ASP A 89 6.04 -12.74 10.36
N LYS A 90 6.03 -11.59 9.69
CA LYS A 90 5.59 -10.30 10.26
C LYS A 90 4.83 -9.46 9.22
N PRO A 91 3.53 -9.70 8.97
CA PRO A 91 2.77 -8.88 8.03
C PRO A 91 2.56 -7.46 8.58
N ASP A 92 2.55 -6.47 7.69
CA ASP A 92 2.38 -5.06 8.01
C ASP A 92 1.25 -4.42 7.18
N LEU A 93 0.72 -3.31 7.70
CA LEU A 93 -0.20 -2.43 6.98
C LEU A 93 0.46 -1.12 6.55
N TYR A 94 1.67 -0.83 7.06
CA TYR A 94 2.44 0.36 6.72
C TYR A 94 2.71 0.43 5.21
N GLY A 95 3.29 -0.62 4.62
CA GLY A 95 3.61 -0.69 3.19
C GLY A 95 2.38 -0.49 2.31
N PRO A 96 1.32 -1.33 2.42
CA PRO A 96 0.12 -1.19 1.60
C PRO A 96 -0.53 0.19 1.66
N PHE A 97 -0.60 0.79 2.85
CA PHE A 97 -1.17 2.11 3.03
C PHE A 97 -0.33 3.19 2.32
N TRP A 98 0.97 3.26 2.62
CA TRP A 98 1.83 4.32 2.08
C TRP A 98 2.14 4.14 0.59
N ILE A 99 2.31 2.90 0.11
CA ILE A 99 2.49 2.61 -1.33
C ILE A 99 1.24 3.02 -2.10
N SER A 100 0.04 2.67 -1.62
CA SER A 100 -1.20 3.09 -2.27
C SER A 100 -1.32 4.61 -2.33
N MET A 101 -1.05 5.30 -1.22
CA MET A 101 -1.15 6.76 -1.15
C MET A 101 -0.16 7.46 -2.10
N THR A 102 1.11 7.04 -2.07
CA THR A 102 2.15 7.59 -2.95
C THR A 102 1.86 7.33 -4.42
N LEU A 103 1.33 6.14 -4.75
CA LEU A 103 0.94 5.82 -6.12
C LEU A 103 -0.20 6.72 -6.60
N ILE A 104 -1.25 6.93 -5.79
CA ILE A 104 -2.39 7.80 -6.13
C ILE A 104 -1.91 9.23 -6.41
N PHE A 105 -1.07 9.78 -5.52
CA PHE A 105 -0.54 11.13 -5.70
C PHE A 105 0.38 11.22 -6.91
N SER A 106 1.32 10.29 -7.06
CA SER A 106 2.28 10.28 -8.17
C SER A 106 1.57 10.17 -9.52
N MET A 107 0.61 9.26 -9.65
CA MET A 107 -0.20 9.11 -10.86
C MET A 107 -1.05 10.35 -11.16
N THR A 108 -1.63 10.95 -10.13
CA THR A 108 -2.43 12.17 -10.28
C THR A 108 -1.56 13.33 -10.75
N ILE A 109 -0.41 13.56 -10.12
CA ILE A 109 0.49 14.66 -10.46
C ILE A 109 1.05 14.45 -11.87
N THR A 110 1.62 13.27 -12.17
CA THR A 110 2.15 12.98 -13.50
C THR A 110 1.06 13.05 -14.58
N GLY A 111 -0.15 12.55 -14.30
CA GLY A 111 -1.28 12.63 -15.22
C GLY A 111 -1.65 14.06 -15.58
N ASN A 112 -1.77 14.94 -14.57
CA ASN A 112 -2.07 16.35 -14.80
C ASN A 112 -0.95 17.09 -15.52
N ILE A 113 0.31 16.78 -15.23
CA ILE A 113 1.47 17.38 -15.90
C ILE A 113 1.54 16.92 -17.36
N ALA A 114 1.34 15.63 -17.63
CA ALA A 114 1.32 15.09 -18.98
C ALA A 114 0.19 15.72 -19.83
N ASP A 115 -0.99 15.92 -19.23
CA ASP A 115 -2.10 16.64 -19.86
C ASP A 115 -1.74 18.11 -20.14
N TYR A 116 -1.13 18.80 -19.19
CA TYR A 116 -0.69 20.20 -19.35
C TYR A 116 0.32 20.39 -20.50
N PHE A 117 1.31 19.49 -20.61
CA PHE A 117 2.28 19.54 -21.70
C PHE A 117 1.63 19.32 -23.07
N GLN A 118 0.65 18.42 -23.16
CA GLN A 118 -0.10 18.19 -24.39
C GLN A 118 -1.00 19.39 -24.74
N SER A 119 -1.66 20.00 -23.76
CA SER A 119 -2.51 21.17 -23.99
C SER A 119 -1.72 22.42 -24.36
N SER A 120 -0.49 22.59 -23.86
CA SER A 120 0.33 23.78 -24.16
C SER A 120 0.93 23.77 -25.57
N LEU A 121 0.95 22.61 -26.23
CA LEU A 121 1.45 22.43 -27.61
C LEU A 121 0.35 22.53 -28.67
N GLY A 122 -0.93 22.52 -28.28
CA GLY A 122 -2.07 22.77 -29.17
C GLY A 122 -2.63 24.16 -28.90
N GLU A 123 -2.62 25.04 -29.89
CA GLU A 123 -3.14 26.40 -29.78
C GLU A 123 -4.58 26.43 -29.23
N ASP A 124 -4.82 27.37 -28.30
CA ASP A 124 -6.12 27.85 -27.80
C ASP A 124 -7.01 26.90 -27.00
N ARG A 125 -6.54 26.33 -25.87
CA ARG A 125 -7.46 25.73 -24.88
C ARG A 125 -7.14 26.04 -23.42
N HIS A 126 -8.17 26.50 -22.69
CA HIS A 126 -8.16 26.63 -21.23
C HIS A 126 -8.08 25.25 -20.57
N TRP A 127 -6.99 24.98 -19.87
CA TRP A 127 -6.81 23.78 -19.04
C TRP A 127 -7.91 23.69 -17.97
N LYS A 128 -8.61 22.55 -17.90
CA LYS A 128 -9.58 22.24 -16.84
C LYS A 128 -9.12 21.00 -16.08
N TYR A 129 -8.82 21.17 -14.80
CA TYR A 129 -8.48 20.08 -13.89
C TYR A 129 -9.65 19.09 -13.77
N ASN A 130 -9.41 17.80 -14.03
CA ASN A 130 -10.45 16.79 -13.93
C ASN A 130 -10.39 16.07 -12.57
N PHE A 131 -11.13 16.58 -11.58
CA PHE A 131 -11.22 16.00 -10.23
C PHE A 131 -11.68 14.54 -10.21
N HIS A 132 -12.44 14.09 -11.22
CA HIS A 132 -12.90 12.71 -11.31
C HIS A 132 -11.77 11.72 -11.59
N THR A 133 -10.68 12.16 -12.24
CA THR A 133 -9.52 11.31 -12.51
C THR A 133 -8.87 10.85 -11.20
N VAL A 134 -8.68 11.78 -10.25
CA VAL A 134 -8.09 11.48 -8.93
C VAL A 134 -8.94 10.47 -8.16
N THR A 135 -10.25 10.71 -8.11
CA THR A 135 -11.19 9.83 -7.40
C THR A 135 -11.23 8.44 -8.05
N THR A 136 -11.18 8.37 -9.37
CA THR A 136 -11.14 7.09 -10.11
C THR A 136 -9.85 6.31 -9.82
N ILE A 137 -8.69 6.97 -9.87
CA ILE A 137 -7.39 6.38 -9.53
C ILE A 137 -7.42 5.84 -8.10
N ALA A 138 -7.88 6.66 -7.15
CA ALA A 138 -7.98 6.28 -5.74
C ALA A 138 -8.88 5.06 -5.52
N MET A 139 -10.09 5.05 -6.11
CA MET A 139 -11.00 3.92 -5.99
C MET A 139 -10.37 2.63 -6.53
N VAL A 140 -9.76 2.68 -7.72
CA VAL A 140 -9.15 1.48 -8.32
C VAL A 140 -8.00 0.95 -7.47
N ILE A 141 -7.10 1.82 -7.01
CA ILE A 141 -5.94 1.43 -6.19
C ILE A 141 -6.39 0.86 -4.85
N PHE A 142 -7.29 1.54 -4.13
CA PHE A 142 -7.76 1.06 -2.82
C PHE A 142 -8.59 -0.22 -2.93
N PHE A 143 -9.48 -0.35 -3.94
CA PHE A 143 -10.20 -1.59 -4.13
C PHE A 143 -9.28 -2.75 -4.48
N TYR A 144 -8.24 -2.49 -5.29
CA TYR A 144 -7.26 -3.51 -5.62
C TYR A 144 -6.40 -3.91 -4.41
N SER A 145 -5.94 -2.96 -3.60
CA SER A 145 -5.02 -3.25 -2.47
C SER A 145 -5.72 -3.70 -1.18
N TRP A 146 -7.03 -3.45 -1.02
CA TRP A 146 -7.78 -3.81 0.20
C TRP A 146 -8.94 -4.76 -0.08
N LEU A 147 -9.87 -4.38 -0.97
CA LEU A 147 -11.10 -5.16 -1.19
C LEU A 147 -10.82 -6.50 -1.87
N LEU A 148 -9.99 -6.52 -2.91
CA LEU A 148 -9.67 -7.75 -3.64
C LEU A 148 -8.98 -8.81 -2.74
N PRO A 149 -7.96 -8.46 -1.91
CA PRO A 149 -7.43 -9.35 -0.87
C PRO A 149 -8.49 -9.91 0.08
N CYS A 150 -9.44 -9.09 0.52
CA CYS A 150 -10.54 -9.52 1.39
C CYS A 150 -11.43 -10.56 0.70
N VAL A 151 -11.79 -10.35 -0.57
CA VAL A 151 -12.60 -11.30 -1.35
C VAL A 151 -11.87 -12.62 -1.53
N ILE A 152 -10.58 -12.58 -1.87
CA ILE A 152 -9.75 -13.78 -2.03
C ILE A 152 -9.62 -14.53 -0.71
N TRP A 153 -9.37 -13.81 0.38
CA TRP A 153 -9.29 -14.39 1.72
C TRP A 153 -10.60 -15.09 2.11
N ALA A 154 -11.75 -14.43 1.90
CA ALA A 154 -13.06 -15.01 2.19
C ALA A 154 -13.33 -16.25 1.32
N PHE A 155 -12.97 -16.20 0.04
CA PHE A 155 -13.09 -17.33 -0.88
C PHE A 155 -12.22 -18.53 -0.45
N LEU A 156 -10.96 -18.28 -0.10
CA LEU A 156 -10.03 -19.31 0.40
C LEU A 156 -10.51 -19.93 1.71
N HIS A 157 -11.05 -19.11 2.61
CA HIS A 157 -11.61 -19.56 3.88
C HIS A 157 -12.82 -20.48 3.66
N TRP A 158 -13.71 -20.13 2.73
CA TRP A 158 -14.90 -20.92 2.39
C TRP A 158 -14.57 -22.29 1.80
N TYR A 159 -13.53 -22.38 0.96
CA TYR A 159 -13.16 -23.61 0.25
C TYR A 159 -12.37 -24.62 1.11
N GLY A 160 -12.09 -24.31 2.38
CA GLY A 160 -11.43 -25.23 3.31
C GLY A 160 -10.00 -25.60 2.91
N SER A 161 -9.34 -24.80 2.07
CA SER A 161 -8.00 -25.09 1.54
C SER A 161 -6.96 -25.17 2.65
N SER A 162 -6.13 -26.22 2.59
CA SER A 162 -5.08 -26.52 3.54
C SER A 162 -3.95 -25.48 3.52
N LEU A 163 -4.06 -24.50 4.40
CA LEU A 163 -2.94 -23.80 5.03
C LEU A 163 -3.50 -23.12 6.28
N GLU A 164 -3.44 -23.81 7.43
CA GLU A 164 -4.08 -23.42 8.69
C GLU A 164 -3.87 -21.95 9.18
N LYS A 165 -3.05 -21.11 8.54
CA LYS A 165 -2.70 -19.77 9.08
C LYS A 165 -2.41 -18.69 8.02
N LEU A 166 -3.12 -18.63 6.90
CA LEU A 166 -3.04 -17.42 6.05
C LEU A 166 -3.93 -16.31 6.60
N LYS A 167 -3.29 -15.33 7.22
CA LYS A 167 -3.97 -14.17 7.82
C LYS A 167 -4.30 -13.17 6.73
N LEU A 168 -5.48 -12.54 6.82
CA LEU A 168 -5.90 -11.46 5.91
C LEU A 168 -4.80 -10.40 5.74
N MET A 169 -4.14 -10.03 6.83
CA MET A 169 -3.05 -9.04 6.83
C MET A 169 -1.86 -9.44 5.94
N GLN A 170 -1.55 -10.73 5.81
CA GLN A 170 -0.48 -11.20 4.91
C GLN A 170 -0.87 -11.00 3.44
N ILE A 171 -2.15 -11.19 3.10
CA ILE A 171 -2.65 -11.02 1.73
C ILE A 171 -2.72 -9.53 1.38
N ILE A 172 -3.21 -8.68 2.30
CA ILE A 172 -3.23 -7.21 2.12
C ILE A 172 -1.81 -6.67 1.97
N SER A 173 -0.87 -7.08 2.85
CA SER A 173 0.55 -6.73 2.75
C SER A 173 1.11 -7.10 1.37
N LEU A 174 0.95 -8.36 0.97
CA LEU A 174 1.41 -8.86 -0.34
C LEU A 174 0.89 -8.00 -1.51
N TYR A 175 -0.43 -7.78 -1.59
CA TYR A 175 -1.04 -7.01 -2.69
C TYR A 175 -0.56 -5.56 -2.72
N GLY A 176 -0.42 -4.93 -1.55
CA GLY A 176 0.07 -3.56 -1.42
C GLY A 176 1.52 -3.41 -1.90
N TYR A 177 2.42 -4.30 -1.49
CA TYR A 177 3.82 -4.27 -1.95
C TYR A 177 3.96 -4.53 -3.44
N CYS A 178 3.14 -5.42 -4.01
CA CYS A 178 3.15 -5.67 -5.46
C CYS A 178 2.77 -4.42 -6.30
N LEU A 179 2.10 -3.43 -5.72
CA LEU A 179 1.81 -2.17 -6.40
C LEU A 179 3.01 -1.22 -6.47
N PHE A 180 4.07 -1.45 -5.68
CA PHE A 180 5.20 -0.53 -5.62
C PHE A 180 5.88 -0.32 -6.97
N ILE A 181 5.92 -1.34 -7.83
CA ILE A 181 6.47 -1.22 -9.19
C ILE A 181 5.82 -0.09 -10.00
N PHE A 182 4.54 0.23 -9.74
CA PHE A 182 3.83 1.28 -10.44
C PHE A 182 4.22 2.69 -9.96
N VAL A 183 4.84 2.84 -8.79
CA VAL A 183 5.24 4.15 -8.23
C VAL A 183 6.36 4.82 -9.03
N PRO A 184 7.51 4.17 -9.33
CA PRO A 184 8.49 4.78 -10.24
C PRO A 184 7.99 4.80 -11.68
N LEU A 185 7.15 3.85 -12.09
CA LEU A 185 6.57 3.83 -13.43
C LEU A 185 5.64 5.00 -13.71
N SER A 186 4.90 5.47 -12.70
CA SER A 186 4.04 6.63 -12.86
C SER A 186 4.84 7.92 -13.11
N ALA A 187 6.15 7.97 -12.86
CA ALA A 187 7.00 9.08 -13.31
C ALA A 187 7.37 8.94 -14.81
N LEU A 188 7.63 7.70 -15.28
CA LEU A 188 7.93 7.42 -16.70
C LEU A 188 6.75 7.75 -17.63
N TRP A 189 5.54 7.85 -17.09
CA TRP A 189 4.34 8.27 -17.81
C TRP A 189 4.36 9.73 -18.30
N LEU A 190 5.31 10.55 -17.84
CA LEU A 190 5.51 11.91 -18.36
C LEU A 190 5.80 11.94 -19.86
N ILE A 191 6.32 10.85 -20.44
CA ILE A 191 6.55 10.74 -21.89
C ILE A 191 5.20 10.48 -22.59
N PRO A 192 4.66 11.43 -23.38
CA PRO A 192 3.32 11.34 -23.96
C PRO A 192 3.34 10.50 -25.25
N LYS A 193 3.84 9.26 -25.18
CA LYS A 193 3.86 8.30 -26.28
C LYS A 193 3.05 7.08 -25.89
N GLN A 194 1.87 6.94 -26.51
CA GLN A 194 0.91 5.88 -26.19
C GLN A 194 1.54 4.48 -26.19
N TRP A 195 2.26 4.11 -27.26
CA TRP A 195 2.90 2.78 -27.36
C TRP A 195 3.91 2.54 -26.24
N PHE A 196 4.69 3.55 -25.87
CA PHE A 196 5.68 3.47 -24.79
C PHE A 196 4.99 3.23 -23.45
N GLN A 197 3.95 4.02 -23.15
CA GLN A 197 3.16 3.87 -21.93
C GLN A 197 2.54 2.46 -21.85
N TRP A 198 2.00 1.92 -22.95
CA TRP A 198 1.49 0.54 -23.02
C TRP A 198 2.54 -0.50 -22.69
N ILE A 199 3.73 -0.42 -23.29
CA ILE A 199 4.80 -1.40 -23.05
C ILE A 199 5.25 -1.37 -21.59
N ILE A 200 5.52 -0.19 -21.02
CA ILE A 200 5.98 -0.11 -19.62
C ILE A 200 4.91 -0.57 -18.65
N THR A 201 3.64 -0.23 -18.86
CA THR A 201 2.56 -0.64 -17.97
C THR A 201 2.28 -2.15 -18.07
N MET A 202 2.25 -2.71 -19.28
CA MET A 202 2.03 -4.16 -19.46
C MET A 202 3.19 -4.99 -18.93
N SER A 203 4.43 -4.52 -19.10
CA SER A 203 5.61 -5.19 -18.53
C SER A 203 5.58 -5.17 -17.01
N ALA A 204 5.26 -4.04 -16.36
CA ALA A 204 5.12 -3.99 -14.91
C ALA A 204 3.93 -4.77 -14.37
N ALA A 205 2.78 -4.74 -15.06
CA ALA A 205 1.62 -5.54 -14.70
C ALA A 205 1.94 -7.04 -14.79
N THR A 206 2.69 -7.45 -15.81
CA THR A 206 3.18 -8.83 -15.93
C THR A 206 4.15 -9.16 -14.82
N ALA A 207 5.15 -8.32 -14.55
CA ALA A 207 6.14 -8.56 -13.49
C ALA A 207 5.49 -8.67 -12.10
N SER A 208 4.66 -7.69 -11.71
CA SER A 208 3.92 -7.72 -10.44
C SER A 208 2.93 -8.87 -10.37
N GLY A 209 2.23 -9.18 -11.46
CA GLY A 209 1.33 -10.32 -11.55
C GLY A 209 2.05 -11.65 -11.37
N LEU A 210 3.26 -11.81 -11.92
CA LEU A 210 4.09 -13.01 -11.75
C LEU A 210 4.59 -13.15 -10.30
N VAL A 211 5.00 -12.05 -9.66
CA VAL A 211 5.36 -12.04 -8.24
C VAL A 211 4.18 -12.51 -7.39
N LEU A 212 3.00 -11.95 -7.63
CA LEU A 212 1.78 -12.31 -6.92
C LEU A 212 1.37 -13.77 -7.15
N MET A 213 1.42 -14.22 -8.41
CA MET A 213 1.11 -15.60 -8.79
C MET A 213 2.06 -16.59 -8.11
N LYS A 214 3.38 -16.33 -8.13
CA LYS A 214 4.37 -17.19 -7.46
C LYS A 214 4.20 -17.19 -5.95
N ALA A 215 3.94 -16.03 -5.36
CA ALA A 215 3.71 -15.87 -3.93
C ALA A 215 2.48 -16.66 -3.45
N MET A 216 1.40 -16.63 -4.23
CA MET A 216 0.16 -17.36 -3.93
C MET A 216 0.20 -18.82 -4.36
N PHE A 217 1.10 -19.23 -5.26
CA PHE A 217 1.18 -20.61 -5.76
C PHE A 217 1.12 -21.71 -4.67
N PRO A 218 1.91 -21.67 -3.57
CA PRO A 218 1.84 -22.71 -2.53
C PRO A 218 0.54 -22.70 -1.72
N VAL A 219 -0.29 -21.66 -1.85
CA VAL A 219 -1.57 -21.50 -1.13
C VAL A 219 -2.70 -22.23 -1.84
N PHE A 220 -2.66 -22.24 -3.18
CA PHE A 220 -3.73 -22.79 -3.99
C PHE A 220 -3.47 -24.28 -4.26
N THR A 221 -4.49 -25.11 -4.05
CA THR A 221 -4.42 -26.52 -4.46
C THR A 221 -4.55 -26.63 -5.98
N LYS A 222 -4.12 -27.74 -6.58
CA LYS A 222 -4.21 -27.99 -8.04
C LYS A 222 -5.60 -27.74 -8.62
N LYS A 223 -6.66 -28.06 -7.85
CA LYS A 223 -8.06 -27.84 -8.25
C LYS A 223 -8.43 -26.36 -8.41
N MET A 224 -7.66 -25.47 -7.78
CA MET A 224 -7.90 -24.03 -7.74
C MET A 224 -6.92 -23.23 -8.60
N TYR A 225 -6.05 -23.88 -9.37
CA TYR A 225 -5.18 -23.20 -10.33
C TYR A 225 -5.94 -22.31 -11.33
N PRO A 226 -7.15 -22.66 -11.81
CA PRO A 226 -7.93 -21.75 -12.63
C PRO A 226 -8.22 -20.40 -11.95
N VAL A 227 -8.44 -20.40 -10.63
CA VAL A 227 -8.65 -19.16 -9.85
C VAL A 227 -7.37 -18.33 -9.81
N LEU A 228 -6.21 -18.98 -9.61
CA LEU A 228 -4.93 -18.29 -9.63
C LEU A 228 -4.63 -17.64 -11.00
N PHE A 229 -4.91 -18.34 -12.10
CA PHE A 229 -4.81 -17.76 -13.45
C PHE A 229 -5.82 -16.64 -13.69
N LEU A 230 -7.05 -16.78 -13.18
CA LEU A 230 -8.07 -15.73 -13.23
C LEU A 230 -7.61 -14.48 -12.48
N LEU A 231 -6.98 -14.61 -11.31
CA LEU A 231 -6.43 -13.48 -10.56
C LEU A 231 -5.30 -12.77 -11.32
N PHE A 232 -4.41 -13.54 -11.94
CA PHE A 232 -3.37 -12.99 -12.81
C PHE A 232 -3.97 -12.22 -14.00
N PHE A 233 -4.98 -12.80 -14.66
CA PHE A 233 -5.68 -12.14 -15.76
C PHE A 233 -6.42 -10.88 -15.29
N LEU A 234 -7.10 -10.93 -14.14
CA LEU A 234 -7.77 -9.79 -13.54
C LEU A 234 -6.78 -8.64 -13.26
N HIS A 235 -5.58 -8.95 -12.77
CA HIS A 235 -4.51 -7.97 -12.57
C HIS A 235 -4.10 -7.27 -13.88
N LEU A 236 -3.93 -8.04 -14.96
CA LEU A 236 -3.66 -7.48 -16.29
C LEU A 236 -4.84 -6.66 -16.82
N CYS A 237 -6.09 -7.10 -16.56
CA CYS A 237 -7.29 -6.36 -16.94
C CYS A 237 -7.39 -5.03 -16.21
N VAL A 238 -7.12 -4.98 -14.90
CA VAL A 238 -7.11 -3.73 -14.13
C VAL A 238 -6.08 -2.77 -14.70
N ALA A 239 -4.86 -3.24 -14.98
CA ALA A 239 -3.82 -2.43 -15.63
C ALA A 239 -4.25 -1.93 -17.02
N SER A 240 -4.92 -2.78 -17.80
CA SER A 240 -5.42 -2.43 -19.13
C SER A 240 -6.57 -1.41 -19.08
N VAL A 241 -7.52 -1.56 -18.15
CA VAL A 241 -8.61 -0.59 -17.93
C VAL A 241 -8.04 0.77 -17.53
N PHE A 242 -7.05 0.75 -16.64
CA PHE A 242 -6.34 1.95 -16.22
C PHE A 242 -5.68 2.67 -17.40
N MET A 243 -4.98 1.91 -18.25
CA MET A 243 -4.38 2.42 -19.48
C MET A 243 -5.39 2.96 -20.47
N LEU A 244 -6.51 2.28 -20.68
CA LEU A 244 -7.55 2.74 -21.59
C LEU A 244 -8.18 4.05 -21.12
N LYS A 245 -8.38 4.23 -19.81
CA LYS A 245 -8.87 5.50 -19.26
C LYS A 245 -7.87 6.63 -19.50
N PHE A 246 -6.60 6.37 -19.26
CA PHE A 246 -5.53 7.37 -19.42
C PHE A 246 -5.29 7.72 -20.90
N VAL A 247 -5.26 6.70 -21.77
CA VAL A 247 -5.17 6.90 -23.22
C VAL A 247 -6.39 7.62 -23.75
N LYS A 248 -7.61 7.25 -23.36
CA LYS A 248 -8.82 7.95 -23.82
C LYS A 248 -8.82 9.41 -23.41
N VAL A 249 -8.32 9.73 -22.21
CA VAL A 249 -8.06 11.12 -21.81
C VAL A 249 -7.10 11.79 -22.82
N SER A 250 -5.96 11.18 -23.14
CA SER A 250 -5.04 11.71 -24.17
C SER A 250 -5.63 11.81 -25.59
N THR A 251 -6.46 10.86 -26.03
CA THR A 251 -7.04 10.85 -27.38
C THR A 251 -8.19 11.83 -27.54
N VAL A 252 -9.00 12.05 -26.50
CA VAL A 252 -10.03 13.11 -26.48
C VAL A 252 -9.40 14.49 -26.66
N TYR A 253 -8.14 14.68 -26.24
CA TYR A 253 -7.41 15.91 -26.51
C TYR A 253 -6.85 16.02 -27.94
N GLN A 254 -6.80 14.92 -28.70
CA GLN A 254 -6.19 14.88 -30.04
C GLN A 254 -7.18 15.10 -31.18
N GLU A 255 -8.50 14.95 -30.96
CA GLU A 255 -9.49 15.28 -32.00
C GLU A 255 -9.59 16.81 -32.20
N PRO A 256 -9.30 17.33 -33.40
CA PRO A 256 -9.61 18.71 -33.73
C PRO A 256 -11.12 18.88 -33.82
N ILE A 257 -11.62 20.06 -33.43
CA ILE A 257 -12.99 20.51 -33.71
C ILE A 257 -13.11 20.70 -35.24
N ALA A 258 -13.15 19.61 -36.00
CA ALA A 258 -13.22 19.64 -37.46
C ALA A 258 -14.64 19.43 -38.00
N SER A 259 -15.66 19.35 -37.14
CA SER A 259 -17.03 18.99 -37.57
C SER A 259 -18.12 20.04 -37.33
N HIS A 260 -17.79 21.26 -36.88
CA HIS A 260 -18.84 22.25 -36.55
C HIS A 260 -18.89 23.53 -37.41
N ASN A 261 -18.16 23.61 -38.53
CA ASN A 261 -18.13 24.83 -39.36
C ASN A 261 -18.68 24.69 -40.80
N ASN A 262 -19.45 23.63 -41.10
CA ASN A 262 -19.82 23.33 -42.50
C ASN A 262 -21.29 23.61 -42.85
N SER A 263 -22.04 24.36 -42.02
CA SER A 263 -23.47 24.64 -42.27
C SER A 263 -23.83 26.11 -42.46
N SER A 264 -22.86 27.02 -42.62
CA SER A 264 -23.12 28.46 -42.80
C SER A 264 -22.71 29.05 -44.16
N LEU A 265 -22.33 28.23 -45.14
CA LEU A 265 -21.99 28.68 -46.50
C LEU A 265 -22.80 27.94 -47.56
N SER A 266 -24.12 28.16 -47.54
CA SER A 266 -24.99 28.00 -48.71
C SER A 266 -26.16 28.98 -48.57
N GLY A 267 -25.86 30.26 -48.79
CA GLY A 267 -26.80 31.34 -48.99
C GLY A 267 -26.54 31.97 -50.34
#